data_AF-A0A1I1ZV06-F1
#
_entry.id   AF-A0A1I1ZV06-F1
#
_cell.length_a   1.000
_cell.length_b   1.000
_cell.length_c   1.000
_cell.angle_alpha   90.00
_cell.angle_beta   90.00
_cell.angle_gamma   90.00
#
_symmetry.space_group_name_H-M   'P 1'
#
loop_
_entity.id
_entity.type
_entity.pdbx_description
1 polymer ?
#
loop_
_entity_poly.entity_id
_entity_poly.type
_entity_poly.pdbx_seq_one_letter_code
_entity_poly.pdbx_strand_id
1 'polypeptide(L)'
;MITATRAEVIKLATLPSLKVTAALTWAVTILLRPAGPERGAVPYAQIGVLVLGVLAAGHEYQGGGQIRAALLAVPRRPLLAVAKAVALLAAAGPVALVAALLAGEPGATGGLLLDLLLAASVATIMRNPVGATAAVLTAYEIVLPLVRARLPEVALPPAPVAVAAVAVIATVIFSRQTV
;
A
#
# COMPACT_ATOMS: atom_id res chain seq x y z
N MET A 1 -6.58 -10.86 18.83
CA MET A 1 -6.20 -10.56 17.42
C MET A 1 -7.44 -10.25 16.58
N ILE A 2 -8.43 -11.15 16.52
CA ILE A 2 -9.68 -10.98 15.74
C ILE A 2 -10.41 -9.66 16.05
N THR A 3 -10.56 -9.30 17.32
CA THR A 3 -11.21 -8.04 17.73
C THR A 3 -10.48 -6.79 17.24
N ALA A 4 -9.14 -6.79 17.33
CA ALA A 4 -8.30 -5.71 16.83
C ALA A 4 -8.39 -5.59 15.30
N THR A 5 -8.27 -6.71 14.58
CA THR A 5 -8.43 -6.74 13.13
C THR A 5 -9.80 -6.21 12.70
N ARG A 6 -10.88 -6.65 13.36
CA ARG A 6 -12.24 -6.19 13.05
C ARG A 6 -12.39 -4.67 13.27
N ALA A 7 -11.87 -4.15 14.37
CA ALA A 7 -11.91 -2.71 14.66
C ALA A 7 -11.12 -1.91 13.59
N GLU A 8 -9.94 -2.40 13.22
CA GLU A 8 -9.12 -1.81 12.17
C GLU A 8 -9.82 -1.84 10.79
N VAL A 9 -10.47 -2.94 10.42
CA VAL A 9 -11.24 -3.02 9.17
C VAL A 9 -12.39 -2.02 9.14
N ILE A 10 -13.18 -1.94 10.22
CA ILE A 10 -14.30 -0.99 10.31
C ILE A 10 -13.79 0.45 10.19
N LYS A 11 -12.68 0.77 10.86
CA LYS A 11 -12.05 2.08 10.76
C LYS A 11 -11.65 2.39 9.32
N LEU A 12 -10.90 1.51 8.65
CA LEU A 12 -10.49 1.74 7.26
C LEU A 12 -11.70 1.86 6.32
N ALA A 13 -12.72 1.02 6.51
CA ALA A 13 -13.93 1.03 5.69
C ALA A 13 -14.77 2.31 5.85
N THR A 14 -14.63 3.05 6.95
CA THR A 14 -15.34 4.32 7.17
C THR A 14 -14.57 5.55 6.72
N LEU A 15 -13.28 5.43 6.39
CA LEU A 15 -12.47 6.57 5.94
C LEU A 15 -12.99 7.11 4.59
N PRO A 16 -13.43 8.38 4.52
CA PRO A 16 -13.93 8.95 3.28
C PRO A 16 -12.83 9.07 2.23
N SER A 17 -11.59 9.34 2.65
CA SER A 17 -10.44 9.42 1.75
C SER A 17 -10.19 8.11 1.01
N LEU A 18 -10.25 6.95 1.70
CA LEU A 18 -10.07 5.66 1.04
C LEU A 18 -11.17 5.36 0.02
N LYS A 19 -12.43 5.72 0.33
CA LYS A 19 -13.55 5.57 -0.62
C LYS A 19 -13.35 6.42 -1.87
N VAL A 20 -12.98 7.67 -1.69
CA VAL A 20 -12.73 8.60 -2.80
C VAL A 20 -11.54 8.12 -3.64
N THR A 21 -10.43 7.74 -3.02
CA THR A 21 -9.26 7.21 -3.74
C THR A 21 -9.59 5.93 -4.50
N ALA A 22 -10.35 4.99 -3.90
CA ALA A 22 -10.78 3.77 -4.58
C ALA A 22 -11.66 4.08 -5.81
N ALA A 23 -12.65 4.95 -5.65
CA ALA A 23 -13.54 5.36 -6.74
C ALA A 23 -12.77 6.04 -7.88
N LEU A 24 -11.86 6.96 -7.55
CA LEU A 24 -11.01 7.64 -8.54
C LEU A 24 -10.07 6.65 -9.26
N THR A 25 -9.48 5.71 -8.52
CA THR A 25 -8.61 4.68 -9.10
C THR A 25 -9.36 3.86 -10.13
N TRP A 26 -10.57 3.40 -9.81
CA TRP A 26 -11.41 2.65 -10.75
C TRP A 26 -11.85 3.49 -11.93
N ALA A 27 -12.32 4.72 -11.69
CA ALA A 27 -12.77 5.62 -12.76
C ALA A 27 -11.64 5.91 -13.76
N VAL A 28 -10.45 6.24 -13.29
CA VAL A 28 -9.28 6.49 -14.13
C VAL A 28 -8.90 5.22 -14.91
N THR A 29 -8.90 4.05 -14.25
CA THR A 29 -8.57 2.78 -14.92
C THR A 29 -9.57 2.46 -16.04
N ILE A 30 -10.87 2.67 -15.80
CA ILE A 30 -11.92 2.47 -16.80
C ILE A 30 -11.76 3.42 -17.98
N LEU A 31 -11.44 4.68 -17.72
CA LEU A 31 -11.25 5.68 -18.77
C LEU A 31 -9.99 5.43 -19.61
N LEU A 32 -8.92 4.93 -18.99
CA LEU A 32 -7.65 4.68 -19.68
C LEU A 32 -7.61 3.37 -20.46
N ARG A 33 -8.34 2.34 -20.02
CA ARG A 33 -8.39 1.06 -20.73
C ARG A 33 -8.72 1.19 -22.24
N PRO A 34 -9.79 1.89 -22.67
CA PRO A 34 -10.09 2.05 -24.09
C PRO A 34 -9.11 2.97 -24.82
N ALA A 35 -8.40 3.84 -24.10
CA ALA A 35 -7.37 4.71 -24.69
C ALA A 35 -6.11 3.94 -25.13
N GLY A 36 -5.95 2.68 -24.69
CA GLY A 36 -4.85 1.80 -25.12
C GLY A 36 -3.45 2.36 -24.89
N PRO A 37 -3.11 2.83 -23.67
CA PRO A 37 -1.77 3.35 -23.39
C PRO A 37 -0.70 2.28 -23.65
N GLU A 38 0.47 2.70 -24.13
CA GLU A 38 1.56 1.80 -24.53
C GLU A 38 2.02 0.84 -23.41
N ARG A 39 1.89 1.25 -22.15
CA ARG A 39 2.27 0.47 -20.96
C ARG A 39 1.12 -0.30 -20.33
N GLY A 40 -0.04 -0.33 -20.97
CA GLY A 40 -1.27 -0.87 -20.39
C GLY A 40 -1.86 0.02 -19.30
N ALA A 41 -3.00 -0.40 -18.75
CA ALA A 41 -3.73 0.39 -17.73
C ALA A 41 -3.25 0.11 -16.29
N VAL A 42 -2.50 -0.97 -16.06
CA VAL A 42 -2.04 -1.40 -14.72
C VAL A 42 -1.16 -0.36 -14.01
N PRO A 43 -0.19 0.32 -14.66
CA PRO A 43 0.63 1.34 -13.99
C PRO A 43 -0.21 2.50 -13.42
N TYR A 44 -1.31 2.86 -14.07
CA TYR A 44 -2.19 3.93 -13.58
C TYR A 44 -3.04 3.46 -12.39
N ALA A 45 -3.49 2.21 -12.40
CA ALA A 45 -4.11 1.58 -11.23
C ALA A 45 -3.13 1.50 -10.05
N GLN A 46 -1.85 1.21 -10.32
CA GLN A 46 -0.79 1.12 -9.33
C GLN A 46 -0.62 2.43 -8.56
N ILE A 47 -0.63 3.59 -9.22
CA ILE A 47 -0.58 4.92 -8.57
C ILE A 47 -1.69 5.05 -7.53
N GLY A 48 -2.93 4.72 -7.91
CA GLY A 48 -4.08 4.78 -7.01
C GLY A 48 -3.94 3.84 -5.81
N VAL A 49 -3.45 2.62 -6.03
CA VAL A 49 -3.19 1.62 -4.97
C VAL A 49 -2.08 2.07 -4.01
N LEU A 50 -1.01 2.67 -4.52
CA LEU A 50 0.06 3.23 -3.69
C LEU A 50 -0.48 4.34 -2.78
N VAL A 51 -1.25 5.28 -3.33
CA VAL A 51 -1.89 6.36 -2.55
C VAL A 51 -2.84 5.76 -1.50
N LEU A 52 -3.63 4.75 -1.87
CA LEU A 52 -4.54 4.06 -0.97
C LEU A 52 -3.80 3.45 0.23
N GLY A 53 -2.67 2.79 0.00
CA GLY A 53 -1.82 2.22 1.05
C GLY A 53 -1.24 3.29 1.98
N VAL A 54 -0.75 4.39 1.41
CA VAL A 54 -0.25 5.53 2.20
C VAL A 54 -1.35 6.12 3.08
N LEU A 55 -2.55 6.38 2.54
CA LEU A 55 -3.65 6.97 3.31
C LEU A 55 -4.13 6.01 4.41
N ALA A 56 -4.23 4.72 4.10
CA ALA A 56 -4.68 3.72 5.04
C ALA A 56 -3.76 3.56 6.25
N ALA A 57 -2.45 3.73 6.11
CA ALA A 57 -1.54 3.72 7.27
C ALA A 57 -1.27 5.11 7.85
N GLY A 58 -1.27 6.14 7.01
CA GLY A 58 -0.88 7.51 7.35
C GLY A 58 -1.91 8.29 8.15
N HIS A 59 -3.21 7.96 8.03
CA HIS A 59 -4.29 8.70 8.69
C HIS A 59 -4.14 8.74 10.22
N GLU A 60 -3.55 7.71 10.84
CA GLU A 60 -3.41 7.65 12.30
C GLU A 60 -2.37 8.62 12.86
N TYR A 61 -1.47 9.10 12.01
CA TYR A 61 -0.47 10.09 12.38
C TYR A 61 -1.00 11.52 12.21
N GLN A 62 -2.12 11.70 11.53
CA GLN A 62 -2.79 13.00 11.45
C GLN A 62 -3.58 13.28 12.73
N GLY A 63 -3.43 14.48 13.28
CA GLY A 63 -4.13 14.89 14.51
C GLY A 63 -3.60 14.24 15.82
N GLY A 64 -2.48 13.52 15.78
CA GLY A 64 -1.63 13.20 16.94
C GLY A 64 -2.19 12.24 18.01
N GLY A 65 -3.40 11.69 17.87
CA GLY A 65 -4.07 10.93 18.93
C GLY A 65 -4.26 9.44 18.70
N GLN A 66 -4.53 9.01 17.46
CA GLN A 66 -5.07 7.68 17.20
C GLN A 66 -4.06 6.55 17.42
N ILE A 67 -2.79 6.77 17.06
CA ILE A 67 -1.74 5.76 17.28
C ILE A 67 -1.52 5.44 18.77
N ARG A 68 -1.66 6.44 19.66
CA ARG A 68 -1.54 6.25 21.11
C ARG A 68 -2.69 5.38 21.64
N ALA A 69 -3.91 5.65 21.20
CA ALA A 69 -5.07 4.83 21.56
C ALA A 69 -4.91 3.37 21.11
N ALA A 70 -4.44 3.14 19.87
CA ALA A 70 -4.20 1.80 19.35
C ALA A 70 -3.12 1.05 20.14
N LEU A 71 -2.03 1.72 20.52
CA LEU A 71 -0.94 1.14 21.33
C LEU A 71 -1.36 0.84 22.78
N LEU A 72 -2.24 1.65 23.37
CA LEU A 72 -2.81 1.37 24.69
C LEU A 72 -3.77 0.18 24.67
N ALA A 73 -4.58 0.05 23.61
CA ALA A 73 -5.50 -1.07 23.46
C ALA A 73 -4.79 -2.40 23.12
N VAL A 74 -3.69 -2.34 22.36
CA VAL A 74 -2.90 -3.51 21.93
C VAL A 74 -1.42 -3.27 22.23
N PRO A 75 -0.93 -3.58 23.44
CA PRO A 75 0.44 -3.26 23.85
C PRO A 75 1.51 -4.08 23.11
N ARG A 76 1.14 -5.24 22.56
CA ARG A 76 2.04 -6.08 21.75
C ARG A 76 2.20 -5.50 20.34
N ARG A 77 3.23 -4.68 20.15
CA ARG A 77 3.58 -4.02 18.88
C ARG A 77 3.54 -4.90 17.63
N PRO A 78 4.13 -6.12 17.60
CA PRO A 78 4.09 -6.95 16.39
C PRO A 78 2.68 -7.45 16.07
N LEU A 79 1.85 -7.74 17.07
CA LEU A 79 0.47 -8.16 16.85
C LEU A 79 -0.39 -7.03 16.28
N LEU A 80 -0.13 -5.79 16.70
CA LEU A 80 -0.80 -4.62 16.13
C LEU A 80 -0.40 -4.41 14.66
N ALA A 81 0.89 -4.57 14.33
CA ALA A 81 1.37 -4.47 12.95
C ALA A 81 0.73 -5.53 12.04
N VAL A 82 0.67 -6.79 12.49
CA VAL A 82 -0.02 -7.87 11.76
C VAL A 82 -1.52 -7.57 11.62
N ALA A 83 -2.19 -7.13 12.68
CA ALA A 83 -3.60 -6.79 12.63
C ALA A 83 -3.90 -5.68 11.60
N LYS A 84 -3.04 -4.65 11.52
CA LYS A 84 -3.12 -3.57 10.54
C LYS A 84 -2.90 -4.05 9.11
N ALA A 85 -1.88 -4.89 8.89
CA ALA A 85 -1.62 -5.46 7.56
C ALA A 85 -2.80 -6.32 7.08
N VAL A 86 -3.34 -7.19 7.94
CA VAL A 86 -4.52 -8.00 7.64
C VAL A 86 -5.74 -7.12 7.39
N ALA A 87 -5.97 -6.10 8.22
CA ALA A 87 -7.08 -5.18 8.04
C ALA A 87 -6.98 -4.37 6.74
N LEU A 88 -5.77 -3.94 6.37
CA LEU A 88 -5.50 -3.27 5.11
C LEU A 88 -5.82 -4.17 3.92
N LEU A 89 -5.35 -5.42 3.93
CA LEU A 89 -5.65 -6.38 2.87
C LEU A 89 -7.14 -6.69 2.78
N ALA A 90 -7.84 -6.80 3.91
CA ALA A 90 -9.28 -7.03 3.92
C ALA A 90 -10.08 -5.82 3.40
N ALA A 91 -9.69 -4.59 3.77
CA ALA A 91 -10.43 -3.37 3.42
C ALA A 91 -10.10 -2.84 2.02
N ALA A 92 -8.82 -2.88 1.62
CA ALA A 92 -8.32 -2.27 0.39
C ALA A 92 -7.84 -3.31 -0.65
N GLY A 93 -7.65 -4.57 -0.27
CA GLY A 93 -7.33 -5.63 -1.23
C GLY A 93 -8.38 -5.83 -2.34
N PRO A 94 -9.70 -5.77 -2.04
CA PRO A 94 -10.72 -5.79 -3.09
C PRO A 94 -10.57 -4.65 -4.10
N VAL A 95 -10.08 -3.47 -3.67
CA VAL A 95 -9.84 -2.33 -4.56
C VAL A 95 -8.74 -2.65 -5.58
N ALA A 96 -7.63 -3.24 -5.11
CA ALA A 96 -6.54 -3.68 -5.98
C ALA A 96 -6.97 -4.78 -6.96
N LEU A 97 -7.77 -5.75 -6.50
CA LEU A 97 -8.33 -6.80 -7.35
C LEU A 97 -9.23 -6.20 -8.45
N VAL A 98 -10.19 -5.35 -8.07
CA VAL A 98 -11.09 -4.71 -9.04
C VAL A 98 -10.29 -3.84 -10.01
N ALA A 99 -9.29 -3.10 -9.54
CA ALA A 99 -8.45 -2.29 -10.43
C ALA A 99 -7.69 -3.14 -11.46
N ALA A 100 -7.13 -4.29 -11.05
CA ALA A 100 -6.47 -5.23 -11.97
C ALA A 100 -7.44 -5.81 -13.02
N LEU A 101 -8.66 -6.16 -12.60
CA LEU A 101 -9.72 -6.65 -13.51
C LEU A 101 -10.15 -5.56 -14.51
N LEU A 102 -10.33 -4.33 -14.02
CA LEU A 102 -10.66 -3.18 -14.86
C LEU A 102 -9.53 -2.85 -15.83
N ALA A 103 -8.28 -3.04 -15.44
CA ALA A 103 -7.11 -2.90 -16.33
C ALA A 103 -6.99 -4.02 -17.38
N GLY A 104 -7.72 -5.13 -17.21
CA GLY A 104 -7.67 -6.28 -18.12
C GLY A 104 -6.56 -7.30 -17.80
N GLU A 105 -5.90 -7.15 -16.65
CA GLU A 105 -4.75 -7.97 -16.25
C GLU A 105 -4.95 -8.52 -14.82
N PRO A 106 -5.82 -9.54 -14.62
CA PRO A 106 -6.08 -10.09 -13.29
C PRO A 106 -4.82 -10.58 -12.57
N GLY A 107 -3.82 -11.05 -13.34
CA GLY A 107 -2.52 -11.50 -12.81
C GLY A 107 -1.73 -10.41 -12.10
N ALA A 108 -2.01 -9.12 -12.36
CA ALA A 108 -1.36 -7.99 -11.70
C ALA A 108 -1.78 -7.81 -10.22
N THR A 109 -2.86 -8.45 -9.78
CA THR A 109 -3.43 -8.29 -8.42
C THR A 109 -2.38 -8.50 -7.33
N GLY A 110 -1.56 -9.56 -7.44
CA GLY A 110 -0.54 -9.86 -6.43
C GLY A 110 0.51 -8.76 -6.30
N GLY A 111 0.92 -8.16 -7.43
CA GLY A 111 1.83 -7.02 -7.45
C GLY A 111 1.22 -5.79 -6.77
N LEU A 112 -0.02 -5.46 -7.12
CA LEU A 112 -0.75 -4.33 -6.52
C LEU A 112 -0.95 -4.49 -5.01
N LEU A 113 -1.24 -5.70 -4.53
CA LEU A 113 -1.35 -5.96 -3.08
C LEU A 113 -0.02 -5.76 -2.35
N LEU A 114 1.09 -6.10 -2.99
CA LEU A 114 2.42 -5.88 -2.43
C LEU A 114 2.77 -4.39 -2.43
N ASP A 115 2.46 -3.67 -3.50
CA ASP A 115 2.61 -2.21 -3.57
C ASP A 115 1.77 -1.49 -2.50
N LEU A 116 0.53 -1.96 -2.27
CA LEU A 116 -0.34 -1.46 -1.20
C LEU A 116 0.31 -1.59 0.18
N LEU A 117 0.87 -2.76 0.49
CA LEU A 117 1.56 -3.02 1.76
C LEU A 117 2.87 -2.22 1.90
N LEU A 118 3.64 -2.09 0.81
CA LEU A 118 4.85 -1.28 0.79
C LEU A 118 4.52 0.19 1.10
N ALA A 119 3.55 0.75 0.38
CA ALA A 119 3.13 2.13 0.55
C ALA A 119 2.67 2.40 2.00
N ALA A 120 1.90 1.48 2.58
CA ALA A 120 1.51 1.53 3.99
C ALA A 120 2.71 1.49 4.95
N SER A 121 3.73 0.69 4.63
CA SER A 121 4.97 0.61 5.42
C SER A 121 5.76 1.92 5.35
N VAL A 122 5.89 2.52 4.17
CA VAL A 122 6.54 3.83 4.00
C VAL A 122 5.81 4.92 4.81
N ALA A 123 4.48 4.95 4.76
CA ALA A 123 3.69 5.88 5.55
C ALA A 123 3.86 5.68 7.06
N THR A 124 4.01 4.43 7.51
CA THR A 124 4.29 4.10 8.92
C THR A 124 5.66 4.61 9.37
N ILE A 125 6.67 4.53 8.50
CA ILE A 125 8.03 5.01 8.77
C ILE A 125 8.06 6.55 8.79
N MET A 126 7.50 7.19 7.76
CA MET A 126 7.55 8.64 7.59
C MET A 126 6.61 9.38 8.52
N ARG A 127 5.55 8.72 9.02
CA ARG A 127 4.52 9.29 9.90
C ARG A 127 3.89 10.57 9.35
N ASN A 128 3.93 10.74 8.03
CA ASN A 128 3.40 11.88 7.31
C ASN A 128 2.84 11.38 5.98
N PRO A 129 1.51 11.36 5.78
CA PRO A 129 0.91 10.80 4.57
C PRO A 129 1.26 11.61 3.30
N VAL A 130 1.44 12.93 3.41
CA VAL A 130 1.79 13.77 2.26
C VAL A 130 3.22 13.48 1.83
N GLY A 131 4.15 13.48 2.79
CA GLY A 131 5.56 13.13 2.55
C GLY A 131 5.72 11.70 2.03
N ALA A 132 4.97 10.75 2.61
CA ALA A 132 4.98 9.35 2.16
C ALA A 132 4.43 9.17 0.74
N THR A 133 3.36 9.88 0.40
CA THR A 133 2.82 9.85 -0.96
C THR A 133 3.85 10.39 -1.94
N ALA A 134 4.45 11.55 -1.64
CA ALA A 134 5.48 12.14 -2.48
C ALA A 134 6.67 11.20 -2.67
N ALA A 135 7.15 10.57 -1.59
CA ALA A 135 8.27 9.64 -1.65
C ALA A 135 7.96 8.40 -2.49
N VAL A 136 6.81 7.76 -2.27
CA VAL A 136 6.41 6.53 -2.98
C VAL A 136 6.19 6.81 -4.47
N LEU A 137 5.48 7.89 -4.82
CA LEU A 137 5.25 8.24 -6.23
C LEU A 137 6.55 8.65 -6.93
N THR A 138 7.43 9.41 -6.27
CA THR A 138 8.75 9.75 -6.83
C THR A 138 9.57 8.48 -7.10
N ALA A 139 9.55 7.53 -6.17
CA ALA A 139 10.27 6.28 -6.32
C ALA A 139 9.74 5.44 -7.50
N TYR A 140 8.43 5.27 -7.61
CA TYR A 140 7.80 4.41 -8.61
C TYR A 140 7.70 5.03 -10.01
N GLU A 141 7.43 6.34 -10.10
CA GLU A 141 7.16 7.00 -11.38
C GLU A 141 8.39 7.68 -11.98
N ILE A 142 9.39 8.03 -11.16
CA ILE A 142 10.57 8.77 -11.63
C ILE A 142 11.82 7.92 -11.48
N VAL A 143 12.15 7.51 -10.25
CA VAL A 143 13.43 6.86 -9.97
C VAL A 143 13.49 5.48 -10.61
N LEU A 144 12.47 4.64 -10.42
CA LEU A 144 12.50 3.27 -10.90
C LEU A 144 12.53 3.15 -12.43
N PRO A 145 11.74 3.91 -13.22
CA PRO A 145 11.85 3.92 -14.68
C PRO A 145 13.20 4.45 -15.15
N LEU A 146 13.73 5.50 -14.50
CA LEU A 146 15.03 6.05 -14.84
C LEU A 146 16.16 5.05 -14.59
N VAL A 147 16.13 4.34 -13.46
CA VAL A 147 17.11 3.30 -13.13
C VAL A 147 17.02 2.15 -14.13
N ARG A 148 15.82 1.66 -14.46
CA ARG A 148 15.63 0.61 -15.48
C ARG A 148 16.14 1.02 -16.86
N ALA A 149 15.95 2.27 -17.25
CA ALA A 149 16.45 2.79 -18.52
C ALA A 149 17.98 2.89 -18.57
N ARG A 150 18.63 3.11 -17.43
CA ARG A 150 20.09 3.28 -17.34
C ARG A 150 20.85 1.98 -17.04
N LEU A 151 20.19 1.03 -16.39
CA LEU A 151 20.78 -0.23 -15.94
C LEU A 151 19.89 -1.42 -16.39
N PRO A 152 19.74 -1.66 -17.70
CA PRO A 152 18.89 -2.75 -18.21
C PRO A 152 19.42 -4.14 -17.79
N GLU A 153 20.72 -4.26 -17.55
CA GLU A 153 21.41 -5.45 -17.06
C GLU A 153 21.08 -5.78 -15.59
N VAL A 154 20.73 -4.76 -14.80
CA VAL A 154 20.28 -4.97 -13.43
C VAL A 154 18.83 -5.39 -13.51
N ALA A 155 18.60 -6.70 -13.49
CA ALA A 155 17.29 -7.31 -13.29
C ALA A 155 16.79 -6.93 -11.88
N LEU A 156 16.37 -5.67 -11.71
CA LEU A 156 15.58 -5.25 -10.57
C LEU A 156 14.35 -6.13 -10.58
N PRO A 157 14.19 -7.01 -9.58
CA PRO A 157 13.08 -7.91 -9.59
C PRO A 157 11.80 -7.06 -9.55
N PRO A 158 10.69 -7.55 -10.14
CA PRO A 158 9.45 -6.78 -10.15
C PRO A 158 9.14 -6.32 -8.72
N ALA A 159 8.74 -5.06 -8.56
CA ALA A 159 8.45 -4.40 -7.28
C ALA A 159 7.96 -5.34 -6.14
N PRO A 160 7.01 -6.27 -6.36
CA PRO A 160 6.61 -7.28 -5.37
C PRO A 160 7.74 -8.05 -4.66
N VAL A 161 8.84 -8.37 -5.34
CA VAL A 161 9.96 -9.16 -4.78
C VAL A 161 10.84 -8.30 -3.85
N ALA A 162 11.06 -7.04 -4.22
CA ALA A 162 11.78 -6.10 -3.37
C ALA A 162 10.98 -5.80 -2.08
N VAL A 163 9.65 -5.70 -2.19
CA VAL A 163 8.74 -5.55 -1.06
C VAL A 163 8.77 -6.78 -0.14
N ALA A 164 8.73 -7.98 -0.71
CA ALA A 164 8.82 -9.22 0.07
C ALA A 164 10.15 -9.29 0.85
N ALA A 165 11.27 -8.91 0.23
CA ALA A 165 12.57 -8.87 0.90
C ALA A 165 12.58 -7.86 2.07
N VAL A 166 12.03 -6.65 1.87
CA VAL A 166 11.93 -5.64 2.93
C VAL A 166 10.99 -6.09 4.06
N ALA A 167 9.87 -6.74 3.75
CA ALA A 167 8.96 -7.28 4.74
C ALA A 167 9.61 -8.39 5.58
N VAL A 168 10.37 -9.29 4.96
CA VAL A 168 11.15 -10.32 5.68
C VAL A 168 12.20 -9.69 6.56
N ILE A 169 12.97 -8.72 6.06
CA ILE A 169 14.00 -8.02 6.83
C ILE A 169 13.38 -7.28 8.03
N ALA A 170 12.28 -6.58 7.84
CA ALA A 170 11.57 -5.90 8.93
C ALA A 170 11.07 -6.90 9.98
N THR A 171 10.54 -8.05 9.56
CA THR A 171 10.06 -9.10 10.48
C THR A 171 11.22 -9.70 11.29
N VAL A 172 12.38 -9.91 10.67
CA VAL A 172 13.59 -10.41 11.33
C VAL A 172 14.16 -9.38 12.31
N ILE A 173 14.20 -8.11 11.94
CA ILE A 173 14.72 -7.04 12.81
C ILE A 173 13.81 -6.84 14.03
N PHE A 174 12.49 -6.81 13.85
CA PHE A 174 11.55 -6.58 14.94
C PHE A 174 11.32 -7.80 15.85
N SER A 175 11.52 -9.03 15.37
CA SER A 175 11.44 -10.23 16.20
C SER A 175 12.62 -10.41 17.16
N ARG A 176 13.76 -9.76 16.88
CA ARG A 176 14.96 -9.81 17.75
C ARG A 176 14.91 -8.87 18.95
N GLN A 177 13.96 -7.94 19.02
CA GLN A 177 13.88 -6.96 20.12
C GLN A 177 12.95 -7.36 21.27
N THR A 178 12.49 -8.62 21.33
CA THR A 178 11.59 -9.13 22.38
C THR A 178 12.25 -10.15 23.32
N VAL A 179 13.57 -10.05 23.54
CA VAL A 179 14.30 -10.81 24.56
C VAL A 179 14.89 -9.86 25.58
#